data_AF-A0A7R9T702-F1
#
_entry.id   AF-A0A7R9T702-F1
#
_cell.length_a   1.000
_cell.length_b   1.000
_cell.length_c   1.000
_cell.angle_alpha   90.00
_cell.angle_beta   90.00
_cell.angle_gamma   90.00
#
_symmetry.space_group_name_H-M   'P 1'
#
loop_
_entity.id
_entity.type
_entity.pdbx_description
1 polymer ?
#
loop_
_entity_poly.entity_id
_entity_poly.type
_entity_poly.pdbx_seq_one_letter_code
_entity_poly.pdbx_strand_id
1 'polypeptide(L)'
;QSELWRGAVPCEIRLARDEVAEMSPPPPLYALVPRGAFLPLWHARDGRCATHFARSLPPGVDAATATPWFDHEGTPLRWGMTAGVLRDVTCGASDETHGTLPWKLTIHYRAYGARGGGGGGGGGG
;
A
#
# COMPACT_ATOMS: atom_id res chain seq x y z
N GLN A 1 -7.56 -4.82 30.92
CA GLN A 1 -7.01 -3.76 30.04
C GLN A 1 -6.60 -4.34 28.67
N SER A 2 -7.53 -4.97 27.93
CA SER A 2 -7.15 -5.86 26.81
C SER A 2 -7.82 -5.55 25.47
N GLU A 3 -8.69 -4.54 25.40
CA GLU A 3 -9.51 -4.28 24.20
C GLU A 3 -8.81 -3.39 23.16
N LEU A 4 -7.98 -2.43 23.59
CA LEU A 4 -7.12 -1.64 22.68
C LEU A 4 -6.13 -2.51 21.89
N TRP A 5 -5.79 -3.69 22.41
CA TRP A 5 -4.74 -4.57 21.89
C TRP A 5 -5.20 -5.59 20.83
N ARG A 6 -6.50 -5.68 20.54
CA ARG A 6 -7.06 -6.60 19.51
C ARG A 6 -7.57 -5.90 18.25
N GLY A 7 -7.47 -4.58 18.19
CA GLY A 7 -7.93 -3.82 17.03
C GLY A 7 -7.09 -4.15 15.78
N ALA A 8 -7.71 -4.76 14.78
CA ALA A 8 -7.16 -4.90 13.44
C ALA A 8 -8.00 -4.09 12.44
N VAL A 9 -7.34 -3.52 11.45
CA VAL A 9 -7.97 -2.84 10.33
C VAL A 9 -8.08 -3.86 9.20
N PRO A 10 -9.29 -4.26 8.76
CA PRO A 10 -9.42 -5.06 7.56
C PRO A 10 -9.04 -4.20 6.37
N CYS A 11 -8.06 -4.67 5.61
CA CYS A 11 -7.46 -3.98 4.49
C CYS A 11 -7.66 -4.79 3.21
N GLU A 12 -7.96 -4.10 2.12
CA GLU A 12 -7.90 -4.62 0.76
C GLU A 12 -6.66 -4.02 0.10
N ILE A 13 -5.64 -4.83 -0.15
CA ILE A 13 -4.35 -4.39 -0.69
C ILE A 13 -4.30 -4.74 -2.17
N ARG A 14 -4.01 -3.75 -3.01
CA ARG A 14 -3.87 -3.89 -4.47
C ARG A 14 -2.49 -3.46 -4.91
N LEU A 15 -1.89 -4.20 -5.86
CA LEU A 15 -0.68 -3.74 -6.52
C LEU A 15 -0.99 -2.51 -7.39
N ALA A 16 -0.09 -1.53 -7.38
CA ALA A 16 -0.16 -0.36 -8.25
C ALA A 16 -0.26 -0.78 -9.71
N ARG A 17 -1.23 -0.23 -10.45
CA ARG A 17 -1.50 -0.63 -11.85
C ARG A 17 -0.30 -0.38 -12.77
N ASP A 18 0.50 0.64 -12.47
CA ASP A 18 1.73 1.01 -13.17
C ASP A 18 2.93 0.09 -12.87
N GLU A 19 2.76 -0.83 -11.91
CA GLU A 19 3.76 -1.85 -11.56
C GLU A 19 3.32 -3.27 -11.93
N VAL A 20 2.13 -3.44 -12.50
CA VAL A 20 1.68 -4.75 -13.01
C VAL A 20 2.37 -5.03 -14.34
N ALA A 21 3.18 -6.08 -14.39
CA ALA A 21 3.80 -6.56 -15.64
C ALA A 21 2.89 -7.51 -16.44
N GLU A 22 1.90 -8.12 -15.78
CA GLU A 22 0.92 -9.01 -16.41
C GLU A 22 -0.17 -8.24 -17.18
N MET A 23 -0.80 -8.91 -18.16
CA MET A 23 -1.87 -8.31 -18.97
C MET A 23 -3.13 -7.97 -18.14
N SER A 24 -3.31 -8.62 -17.00
CA SER A 24 -4.37 -8.34 -16.04
C SER A 24 -3.80 -8.07 -14.64
N PRO A 25 -4.36 -7.13 -13.87
CA PRO A 25 -3.93 -6.89 -12.50
C PRO A 25 -4.18 -8.12 -11.61
N PRO A 26 -3.28 -8.42 -10.65
CA PRO A 26 -3.49 -9.50 -9.71
C PRO A 26 -4.72 -9.23 -8.84
N PRO A 27 -5.38 -10.29 -8.33
CA PRO A 27 -6.48 -10.13 -7.40
C PRO A 27 -6.01 -9.38 -6.14
N PRO A 28 -6.88 -8.57 -5.51
CA PRO A 28 -6.54 -7.91 -4.26
C PRO A 28 -6.24 -8.92 -3.15
N LEU A 29 -5.28 -8.59 -2.30
CA LEU A 29 -4.99 -9.34 -1.08
C LEU A 29 -5.77 -8.75 0.09
N TYR A 30 -6.57 -9.57 0.77
CA TYR A 30 -7.27 -9.16 1.98
C TYR A 30 -6.46 -9.54 3.22
N ALA A 31 -6.23 -8.59 4.11
CA ALA A 31 -5.45 -8.80 5.32
C ALA A 31 -6.02 -8.02 6.50
N LEU A 32 -5.87 -8.59 7.70
CA LEU A 32 -6.14 -7.90 8.95
C LEU A 32 -4.82 -7.31 9.46
N VAL A 33 -4.68 -5.99 9.35
CA VAL A 33 -3.48 -5.27 9.78
C VAL A 33 -3.67 -4.79 11.22
N PRO A 34 -2.80 -5.13 12.18
CA PRO A 34 -2.91 -4.63 13.55
C PRO A 34 -2.87 -3.09 13.57
N ARG A 35 -3.77 -2.44 14.33
CA ARG A 35 -3.85 -0.96 14.39
C ARG A 35 -2.52 -0.32 14.84
N GLY A 36 -1.76 -1.00 15.70
CA GLY A 36 -0.46 -0.53 16.18
C GLY A 36 0.72 -0.82 15.24
N ALA A 37 0.49 -1.48 14.09
CA ALA A 37 1.56 -1.83 13.16
C ALA A 37 1.88 -0.66 12.22
N PHE A 38 3.16 -0.49 11.87
CA PHE A 38 3.57 0.36 10.76
C PHE A 38 3.51 -0.46 9.46
N LEU A 39 2.88 0.07 8.42
CA LEU A 39 2.62 -0.70 7.18
C LEU A 39 3.88 -1.30 6.54
N PRO A 40 5.01 -0.57 6.39
CA PRO A 40 6.23 -1.15 5.80
C PRO A 40 6.83 -2.28 6.66
N LEU A 41 6.82 -2.11 7.99
CA LEU A 41 7.33 -3.14 8.91
C LEU A 41 6.41 -4.37 8.98
N TRP A 42 5.10 -4.15 8.88
CA TRP A 42 4.12 -5.23 8.81
C TRP A 42 4.31 -6.04 7.53
N HIS A 43 4.48 -5.37 6.37
CA HIS A 43 4.75 -6.03 5.09
C HIS A 43 5.99 -6.94 5.18
N ALA A 44 7.11 -6.39 5.69
CA ALA A 44 8.36 -7.12 5.81
C ALA A 44 8.26 -8.35 6.75
N ARG A 45 7.41 -8.30 7.78
CA ARG A 45 7.20 -9.41 8.72
C ARG A 45 6.17 -10.44 8.26
N ASP A 46 5.09 -9.98 7.63
CA ASP A 46 3.96 -10.83 7.23
C ASP A 46 4.29 -11.63 5.95
N GLY A 47 5.03 -11.03 5.01
CA GLY A 47 5.50 -11.69 3.80
C GLY A 47 4.43 -12.07 2.77
N ARG A 48 3.14 -12.11 3.14
CA ARG A 48 2.06 -12.51 2.21
C ARG A 48 1.91 -11.54 1.05
N CYS A 49 2.08 -10.24 1.28
CA CYS A 49 2.08 -9.25 0.22
C CYS A 49 3.21 -9.50 -0.79
N ALA A 50 4.42 -9.79 -0.31
CA ALA A 50 5.57 -10.07 -1.17
C ALA A 50 5.31 -11.32 -2.01
N THR A 51 4.90 -12.43 -1.38
CA THR A 51 4.61 -13.69 -2.08
C THR A 51 3.44 -13.56 -3.08
N HIS A 52 2.36 -12.87 -2.70
CA HIS A 52 1.16 -12.73 -3.53
C HIS A 52 1.40 -11.89 -4.78
N PHE A 53 2.17 -10.80 -4.67
CA PHE A 53 2.44 -9.88 -5.78
C PHE A 53 3.72 -10.20 -6.57
N ALA A 54 4.61 -11.06 -6.07
CA ALA A 54 5.89 -11.38 -6.71
C ALA A 54 5.77 -11.79 -8.19
N ARG A 55 4.74 -12.57 -8.55
CA ARG A 55 4.55 -13.04 -9.94
C ARG A 55 4.11 -11.93 -10.90
N SER A 56 3.47 -10.89 -10.38
CA SER A 56 2.89 -9.82 -11.19
C SER A 56 3.80 -8.61 -11.33
N LEU A 57 4.96 -8.62 -10.67
CA LEU A 57 5.95 -7.57 -10.77
C LEU A 57 6.87 -7.77 -12.00
N PRO A 58 7.45 -6.68 -12.53
CA PRO A 58 8.41 -6.77 -13.63
C PRO A 58 9.69 -7.51 -13.21
N PRO A 59 10.39 -8.14 -14.16
CA PRO A 59 11.71 -8.71 -13.90
C PRO A 59 12.65 -7.66 -13.29
N GLY A 60 13.37 -8.03 -12.24
CA GLY A 60 14.31 -7.15 -11.53
C GLY A 60 13.74 -6.41 -10.31
N VAL A 61 12.43 -6.51 -10.05
CA VAL A 61 11.82 -6.03 -8.79
C VAL A 61 11.61 -7.22 -7.86
N ASP A 62 12.36 -7.27 -6.77
CA ASP A 62 12.20 -8.30 -5.75
C ASP A 62 11.30 -7.79 -4.60
N ALA A 63 10.07 -8.30 -4.56
CA ALA A 63 9.09 -7.94 -3.53
C ALA A 63 9.51 -8.32 -2.11
N ALA A 64 10.41 -9.30 -1.95
CA ALA A 64 10.84 -9.78 -0.64
C ALA A 64 11.89 -8.86 0.00
N THR A 65 12.68 -8.15 -0.81
CA THR A 65 13.76 -7.26 -0.36
C THR A 65 13.43 -5.78 -0.54
N ALA A 66 12.47 -5.44 -1.38
CA ALA A 66 12.00 -4.07 -1.57
C ALA A 66 11.33 -3.51 -0.31
N THR A 67 11.52 -2.22 -0.05
CA THR A 67 10.78 -1.47 0.98
C THR A 67 9.61 -0.75 0.31
N PRO A 68 8.39 -1.31 0.35
CA PRO A 68 7.26 -0.72 -0.34
C PRO A 68 6.74 0.51 0.41
N TRP A 69 6.01 1.35 -0.33
CA TRP A 69 5.16 2.39 0.23
C TRP A 69 3.71 2.15 -0.15
N PHE A 70 2.80 2.79 0.58
CA PHE A 70 1.37 2.58 0.44
C PHE A 70 0.67 3.90 0.14
N ASP A 71 -0.36 3.85 -0.69
CA ASP A 71 -1.28 4.95 -0.92
C ASP A 71 -2.72 4.53 -0.66
N HIS A 72 -3.57 5.52 -0.38
CA HIS A 72 -5.02 5.36 -0.32
C HIS A 72 -5.65 6.40 -1.26
N GLU A 73 -6.40 5.92 -2.24
CA GLU A 73 -7.10 6.77 -3.23
C GLU A 73 -6.19 7.80 -3.92
N GLY A 74 -4.95 7.40 -4.23
CA GLY A 74 -3.96 8.25 -4.88
C GLY A 74 -3.20 9.17 -3.91
N THR A 75 -3.50 9.12 -2.61
CA THR A 75 -2.79 9.88 -1.56
C THR A 75 -1.76 8.99 -0.87
N PRO A 76 -0.45 9.28 -1.01
CA PRO A 76 0.62 8.53 -0.35
C PRO A 76 0.51 8.61 1.17
N LEU A 77 0.55 7.46 1.84
CA LEU A 77 0.47 7.37 3.29
C LEU A 77 1.82 7.68 3.93
N ARG A 78 1.78 8.36 5.08
CA ARG A 78 3.00 8.69 5.81
C ARG A 78 3.52 7.46 6.58
N TRP A 79 4.71 7.01 6.22
CA TRP A 79 5.42 5.88 6.82
C TRP A 79 5.65 5.95 8.35
N GLY A 80 5.73 7.16 8.92
CA GLY A 80 5.93 7.38 10.36
C GLY A 80 4.69 7.24 11.25
N MET A 81 3.57 6.75 10.72
CA MET A 81 2.33 6.56 11.49
C MET A 81 1.87 5.10 11.46
N THR A 82 1.18 4.69 12.53
CA THR A 82 0.59 3.35 12.63
C THR A 82 -0.63 3.22 11.74
N ALA A 83 -0.94 2.00 11.32
CA ALA A 83 -2.06 1.67 10.44
C ALA A 83 -3.40 2.19 10.99
N GLY A 84 -3.61 2.11 12.31
CA GLY A 84 -4.81 2.62 12.96
C GLY A 84 -4.94 4.14 12.81
N VAL A 85 -3.87 4.89 13.09
CA VAL A 85 -3.85 6.36 12.95
C VAL A 85 -4.02 6.76 11.49
N LEU A 86 -3.31 6.09 10.58
CA LEU A 86 -3.44 6.32 9.14
C LEU A 86 -4.88 6.11 8.68
N ARG A 87 -5.54 5.03 9.11
CA ARG A 87 -6.96 4.81 8.81
C ARG A 87 -7.79 5.98 9.32
N ASP A 88 -7.70 6.29 10.61
CA ASP A 88 -8.57 7.30 11.24
C ASP A 88 -8.44 8.67 10.56
N VAL A 89 -7.21 9.07 10.19
CA VAL A 89 -6.94 10.32 9.48
C VAL A 89 -7.43 10.28 8.03
N THR A 90 -7.21 9.18 7.32
CA THR A 90 -7.49 9.11 5.87
C THR A 90 -8.98 9.01 5.58
N CYS A 91 -9.75 8.42 6.49
CA CYS A 91 -11.16 8.14 6.25
C CYS A 91 -12.12 8.94 7.12
N GLY A 92 -11.62 9.89 7.92
CA GLY A 92 -12.41 10.86 8.69
C GLY A 92 -13.28 10.25 9.81
N ALA A 93 -13.65 11.09 10.78
CA ALA A 93 -14.56 10.72 11.87
C ALA A 93 -16.06 10.86 11.49
N SER A 94 -16.38 11.33 10.29
CA SER A 94 -17.66 12.00 10.03
C SER A 94 -18.20 11.83 8.61
N ASP A 95 -18.13 10.62 8.04
CA ASP A 95 -18.84 10.37 6.79
C ASP A 95 -19.49 8.99 6.80
N GLU A 96 -20.82 8.98 6.71
CA GLU A 96 -21.68 7.80 6.62
C GLU A 96 -21.35 6.94 5.38
N THR A 97 -20.50 7.45 4.48
CA THR A 97 -20.03 6.77 3.27
C THR A 97 -18.57 6.29 3.35
N HIS A 98 -17.68 6.96 4.11
CA HIS A 98 -16.24 6.64 4.20
C HIS A 98 -15.88 5.69 5.36
N GLY A 99 -16.88 5.14 6.05
CA GLY A 99 -16.77 4.03 7.00
C GLY A 99 -16.72 2.63 6.37
N THR A 100 -16.64 2.51 5.05
CA THR A 100 -16.72 1.22 4.37
C THR A 100 -15.39 0.46 4.46
N LEU A 101 -15.34 -0.46 5.42
CA LEU A 101 -14.38 -1.56 5.40
C LEU A 101 -14.63 -2.40 4.13
N PRO A 102 -13.58 -3.00 3.55
CA PRO A 102 -12.18 -2.94 3.97
C PRO A 102 -11.46 -1.64 3.55
N TRP A 103 -10.45 -1.22 4.33
CA TRP A 103 -9.58 -0.09 4.02
C TRP A 103 -8.76 -0.39 2.76
N LYS A 104 -9.05 0.32 1.68
CA LYS A 104 -8.43 0.09 0.36
C LYS A 104 -7.03 0.69 0.33
N LEU A 105 -6.02 -0.14 0.17
CA LEU A 105 -4.62 0.26 0.08
C LEU A 105 -4.06 -0.12 -1.28
N THR A 106 -3.22 0.73 -1.83
CA THR A 106 -2.41 0.42 -2.99
C THR A 106 -0.95 0.34 -2.57
N ILE A 107 -0.30 -0.77 -2.88
CA ILE A 107 1.11 -1.03 -2.59
C ILE A 107 1.97 -0.74 -3.82
N HIS A 108 3.08 -0.07 -3.58
CA HIS A 108 4.09 0.26 -4.58
C HIS A 108 5.45 -0.26 -4.13
N TYR A 109 6.14 -0.96 -5.01
CA TYR A 109 7.49 -1.49 -4.79
C TYR A 109 8.58 -0.61 -5.43
N ARG A 110 8.22 0.31 -6.33
CA ARG A 110 9.16 1.30 -6.87
C ARG A 110 9.30 2.50 -5.92
N ALA A 111 10.43 3.21 -6.06
CA ALA A 111 10.70 4.39 -5.26
C ALA A 111 9.62 5.48 -5.45
N TYR A 112 9.20 6.08 -4.33
CA TYR A 112 8.31 7.23 -4.31
C TYR A 112 8.95 8.40 -5.10
N GLY A 113 8.37 8.75 -6.25
CA GLY A 113 8.91 9.77 -7.17
C GLY A 113 9.23 9.28 -8.58
N ALA A 114 9.24 7.97 -8.83
CA ALA A 114 9.39 7.44 -10.20
C ALA A 114 8.19 7.77 -11.12
N ARG A 115 7.08 8.28 -10.56
CA ARG A 115 5.89 8.77 -11.30
C ARG A 115 6.11 10.09 -12.06
N GLY A 116 7.34 10.59 -12.14
CA GLY A 116 7.72 11.86 -12.80
C GLY A 116 8.59 11.72 -14.05
N GLY A 117 8.52 10.60 -14.78
CA GLY A 117 9.32 10.36 -16.00
C GLY A 117 8.53 10.45 -17.30
N GLY A 118 7.60 11.39 -17.42
CA GLY A 118 6.80 11.56 -18.63
C GLY A 118 6.48 13.04 -18.90
N GLY A 119 7.36 13.70 -19.67
CA GLY A 119 7.05 14.95 -20.35
C GLY A 119 8.04 16.10 -20.11
N GLY A 120 8.90 16.36 -21.10
CA GLY A 120 9.72 17.57 -21.17
C GLY A 120 10.88 17.46 -22.15
N GLY A 121 10.59 17.47 -23.46
CA GLY A 121 11.62 17.72 -24.47
C GLY A 121 12.14 19.16 -24.40
N GLY A 122 13.37 19.36 -24.85
CA GLY A 122 13.97 20.69 -25.05
C GLY A 122 15.47 20.58 -25.20
N GLY A 123 15.96 20.81 -26.42
CA GLY A 123 17.38 20.75 -26.76
C GLY A 123 18.21 21.93 -26.23
N GLY A 124 19.52 21.82 -26.46
CA GLY A 124 20.54 22.82 -26.18
C GLY A 124 21.65 22.22 -25.32
N GLY A 125 22.92 22.14 -25.76
CA GLY A 125 23.55 22.58 -27.00
C GLY A 125 24.92 21.93 -27.15
#